data_AF-A0A2X2IHW4-F1
#
_entry.id   AF-A0A2X2IHW4-F1
#
_cell.length_a   1.000
_cell.length_b   1.000
_cell.length_c   1.000
_cell.angle_alpha   90.00
_cell.angle_beta   90.00
_cell.angle_gamma   90.00
#
_symmetry.space_group_name_H-M   'P 1'
#
loop_
_entity.id
_entity.type
_entity.pdbx_description
1 polymer ?
#
loop_
_entity_poly.entity_id
_entity_poly.type
_entity_poly.pdbx_seq_one_letter_code
_entity_poly.pdbx_strand_id
1 'polypeptide(L)'
;MPKLVTLSQSVDNEYYCLLLAKELGLNVPDAEIIKAGNVRALAVERFDRRWNTERTVLLRLPQEDMCQTFGLPSSVKYESDGGDHGVFDGVQRGASRSL
;
A
#
# COMPACT_ATOMS: atom_id res chain seq x y z
N MET A 1 26.43 10.75 -5.78
CA MET A 1 24.96 10.70 -5.68
C MET A 1 24.49 9.62 -6.66
N PRO A 2 23.86 8.52 -6.22
CA PRO A 2 23.39 7.51 -7.16
C PRO A 2 22.33 8.15 -8.07
N LYS A 3 22.33 7.78 -9.35
CA LYS A 3 21.32 8.26 -10.31
C LYS A 3 19.94 7.81 -9.83
N LEU A 4 19.10 8.77 -9.47
CA LEU A 4 17.67 8.53 -9.26
C LEU A 4 17.11 7.92 -10.55
N VAL A 5 16.61 6.68 -10.49
CA VAL A 5 16.00 6.04 -11.66
C VAL A 5 14.76 6.84 -12.03
N THR A 6 14.71 7.32 -13.28
CA THR A 6 13.55 8.06 -13.77
C THR A 6 12.53 7.05 -14.30
N LEU A 7 11.44 6.85 -13.56
CA LEU A 7 10.35 5.96 -13.93
C LEU A 7 9.28 6.73 -14.70
N SER A 8 9.59 7.13 -15.93
CA SER A 8 8.68 7.92 -16.78
C SER A 8 7.35 7.22 -17.10
N GLN A 9 7.29 5.90 -16.96
CA GLN A 9 6.12 5.05 -17.19
C GLN A 9 5.60 4.39 -15.91
N SER A 10 5.86 4.99 -14.74
CA SER A 10 5.44 4.41 -13.44
C SER A 10 3.93 4.11 -13.37
N VAL A 11 3.09 4.97 -13.97
CA VAL A 11 1.63 4.79 -14.03
C VAL A 11 1.25 3.49 -14.73
N ASP A 12 1.84 3.23 -15.91
CA ASP A 12 1.57 2.00 -16.67
C ASP A 12 2.10 0.76 -15.96
N ASN A 13 3.30 0.88 -15.38
CA ASN A 13 3.93 -0.21 -14.65
C ASN A 13 3.06 -0.66 -13.47
N GLU A 14 2.66 0.29 -12.62
CA GLU A 14 1.88 -0.02 -11.42
C GLU A 14 0.47 -0.51 -11.77
N TYR A 15 -0.18 0.08 -12.78
CA TYR A 15 -1.47 -0.40 -13.26
C TYR A 15 -1.39 -1.84 -13.77
N TYR A 16 -0.39 -2.17 -14.57
CA TYR A 16 -0.18 -3.53 -15.07
C TYR A 16 0.08 -4.52 -13.93
N CYS A 17 0.91 -4.14 -12.95
CA CYS A 17 1.18 -4.97 -11.79
C CYS A 17 -0.07 -5.25 -10.96
N LEU A 18 -0.93 -4.25 -10.74
CA LEU A 18 -2.19 -4.42 -10.01
C LEU A 18 -3.16 -5.33 -10.76
N LEU A 19 -3.30 -5.16 -12.09
CA LEU A 19 -4.12 -6.06 -12.91
C LEU A 19 -3.62 -7.50 -12.85
N LEU A 20 -2.31 -7.72 -13.01
CA LEU A 20 -1.72 -9.04 -12.94
C LEU A 20 -1.91 -9.66 -11.55
N ALA A 21 -1.65 -8.91 -10.48
CA ALA A 21 -1.84 -9.39 -9.12
C ALA A 21 -3.29 -9.80 -8.84
N LYS A 22 -4.26 -9.00 -9.33
CA LYS A 22 -5.68 -9.32 -9.22
C LYS A 22 -6.04 -10.61 -9.98
N GLU A 23 -5.54 -10.79 -11.21
CA GLU A 23 -5.78 -12.02 -11.99
C GLU A 23 -5.09 -13.26 -11.40
N LEU A 24 -4.01 -13.07 -10.65
CA LEU A 24 -3.38 -14.13 -9.86
C LEU A 24 -4.13 -14.42 -8.55
N GLY A 25 -5.23 -13.72 -8.27
CA GLY A 25 -6.03 -13.91 -7.06
C GLY A 25 -5.46 -13.26 -5.80
N LEU A 26 -4.52 -12.33 -5.93
CA LEU A 26 -3.99 -11.58 -4.78
C LEU A 26 -5.00 -10.49 -4.36
N ASN A 27 -5.08 -10.25 -3.06
CA ASN A 27 -5.91 -9.18 -2.50
C ASN A 27 -5.22 -7.82 -2.70
N VAL A 28 -5.55 -7.15 -3.80
CA VAL A 28 -5.01 -5.84 -4.19
C VAL A 28 -6.14 -4.84 -4.40
N PRO A 29 -5.90 -3.52 -4.22
CA PRO A 29 -6.92 -2.52 -4.46
C PRO A 29 -7.25 -2.42 -5.95
N ASP A 30 -8.49 -2.03 -6.24
CA ASP A 30 -8.88 -1.63 -7.59
C ASP A 30 -8.18 -0.34 -7.99
N ALA A 31 -7.82 -0.24 -9.26
CA ALA A 31 -7.18 0.95 -9.79
C ALA A 31 -7.62 1.22 -11.23
N GLU A 32 -7.58 2.49 -11.60
CA GLU A 32 -7.87 2.96 -12.95
C GLU A 32 -6.89 4.06 -13.37
N ILE A 33 -6.61 4.13 -14.67
CA ILE A 33 -5.80 5.21 -15.23
C ILE A 33 -6.73 6.36 -15.60
N ILE A 34 -6.52 7.50 -14.95
CA ILE A 34 -7.28 8.73 -15.20
C ILE A 34 -6.44 9.74 -15.99
N LYS A 35 -7.14 10.61 -16.73
CA LYS A 35 -6.53 11.73 -17.46
C LYS A 35 -7.21 13.03 -17.06
N ALA A 36 -6.43 13.97 -16.54
CA ALA A 36 -6.86 15.33 -16.20
C ALA A 36 -6.06 16.33 -17.05
N GLY A 37 -6.65 16.78 -18.15
CA GLY A 37 -5.94 17.59 -19.14
C GLY A 37 -4.75 16.83 -19.74
N ASN A 38 -3.55 17.36 -19.56
CA ASN A 38 -2.29 16.73 -20.01
C ASN A 38 -1.66 15.82 -18.95
N VAL A 39 -2.26 15.70 -17.77
CA VAL A 39 -1.76 14.84 -16.70
C VAL A 39 -2.42 13.47 -16.81
N ARG A 40 -1.58 12.43 -16.77
CA ARG A 40 -2.01 11.04 -16.67
C ARG A 40 -1.61 10.52 -15.29
N ALA A 41 -2.55 9.95 -14.56
CA ALA A 41 -2.35 9.50 -13.19
C ALA A 41 -3.03 8.15 -12.94
N LEU A 42 -2.59 7.46 -11.90
CA LEU A 42 -3.23 6.25 -11.39
C LEU A 42 -4.15 6.63 -10.23
N ALA A 43 -5.44 6.34 -10.34
CA ALA A 43 -6.38 6.44 -9.24
C ALA A 43 -6.54 5.04 -8.62
N VAL A 44 -6.18 4.89 -7.35
CA VAL A 44 -6.27 3.64 -6.60
C VAL A 44 -7.40 3.76 -5.57
N GLU A 45 -8.33 2.81 -5.58
CA GLU A 45 -9.42 2.77 -4.62
C GLU A 45 -8.87 2.52 -3.21
N ARG A 46 -9.24 3.41 -2.28
CA ARG A 46 -8.75 3.35 -0.90
C ARG A 46 -9.46 2.25 -0.13
N PHE A 47 -8.72 1.23 0.26
CA PHE A 47 -9.21 0.13 1.09
C PHE A 47 -9.44 0.51 2.56
N ASP A 48 -8.89 1.64 3.02
CA ASP A 48 -9.13 2.21 4.35
C ASP A 48 -10.36 3.15 4.39
N ARG A 49 -11.22 3.09 3.36
CA ARG A 49 -12.48 3.82 3.26
C ARG A 49 -13.62 2.88 2.94
N ARG A 50 -14.81 3.17 3.47
CA ARG A 50 -16.01 2.37 3.19
C ARG A 50 -17.26 3.23 3.29
N TRP A 51 -18.12 3.15 2.27
CA TRP A 51 -19.46 3.72 2.36
C TRP A 51 -20.31 2.92 3.35
N ASN A 52 -21.15 3.59 4.14
CA ASN A 52 -22.24 2.91 4.84
C ASN A 52 -23.22 2.29 3.81
N THR A 53 -24.09 1.39 4.27
CA THR A 53 -25.04 0.67 3.40
C THR A 53 -25.88 1.62 2.54
N GLU A 54 -26.28 2.76 3.08
CA GLU A 54 -27.11 3.77 2.41
C GLU A 54 -26.32 4.76 1.53
N ARG A 55 -24.98 4.66 1.51
CA ARG A 55 -24.06 5.57 0.80
C ARG A 55 -24.22 7.06 1.16
N THR A 56 -24.67 7.34 2.38
CA THR A 56 -24.81 8.69 2.92
C THR A 56 -23.58 9.13 3.70
N VAL A 57 -22.76 8.18 4.17
CA VAL A 57 -21.58 8.44 4.99
C VAL A 57 -20.40 7.63 4.47
N LEU A 58 -19.27 8.31 4.23
CA LEU A 58 -17.99 7.68 3.92
C LEU A 58 -17.17 7.52 5.20
N LEU A 59 -17.08 6.29 5.69
CA LEU A 59 -16.35 5.93 6.91
C LEU A 59 -14.84 5.82 6.65
N ARG A 60 -14.05 6.11 7.68
CA ARG A 60 -12.61 5.83 7.72
C ARG A 60 -12.37 4.56 8.52
N LEU A 61 -11.57 3.65 7.98
CA LEU A 61 -11.11 2.45 8.68
C LEU A 61 -9.70 2.75 9.24
N PRO A 62 -9.45 2.56 10.55
CA PRO A 62 -8.11 2.71 11.11
C PRO A 62 -7.13 1.72 10.45
N GLN A 63 -5.97 2.22 10.03
CA GLN A 63 -4.90 1.44 9.43
C GLN A 63 -3.55 2.04 9.84
N GLU A 64 -2.59 1.18 10.13
CA GLU A 64 -1.19 1.54 10.36
C GLU A 64 -0.30 0.77 9.38
N ASP A 65 0.87 1.35 9.06
CA ASP A 65 1.94 0.61 8.41
C ASP A 65 2.82 -0.12 9.45
N MET A 66 3.71 -0.99 8.98
CA MET A 66 4.56 -1.78 9.88
C MET A 66 5.51 -0.90 10.72
N CYS A 67 6.04 0.19 10.17
CA CYS A 67 6.91 1.09 10.94
C CYS A 67 6.15 1.68 12.13
N GLN A 68 4.92 2.15 11.91
CA GLN A 68 4.06 2.70 12.95
C GLN A 68 3.72 1.67 14.02
N THR A 69 3.30 0.46 13.62
CA THR A 69 2.96 -0.62 14.55
C THR A 69 4.15 -1.00 15.44
N PHE A 70 5.39 -0.90 14.94
CA PHE A 70 6.60 -1.17 15.72
C PHE A 70 7.23 0.09 16.37
N GLY A 71 6.64 1.27 16.20
CA GLY A 71 7.20 2.53 16.71
C GLY A 71 8.55 2.91 16.07
N LEU A 72 8.82 2.41 14.87
CA LEU A 72 10.07 2.64 14.15
C LEU A 72 10.00 3.93 13.31
N PRO A 73 11.09 4.71 13.22
CA PRO A 73 11.14 5.84 12.31
C PRO A 73 11.17 5.38 10.85
N SER A 74 10.66 6.22 9.94
CA SER A 74 10.64 5.91 8.50
C SER A 74 12.02 5.73 7.87
N SER A 75 13.09 6.19 8.53
CA SER A 75 14.48 6.03 8.11
C SER A 75 14.96 4.58 8.13
N VAL A 76 14.32 3.71 8.93
CA VAL A 76 14.66 2.27 9.02
C VAL A 76 13.59 1.39 8.37
N LYS A 77 12.90 1.91 7.35
CA LYS A 77 11.87 1.14 6.63
C LYS A 77 12.43 -0.02 5.80
N TYR A 78 13.71 0.05 5.41
CA TYR A 78 14.38 -0.97 4.63
C TYR A 78 15.19 -1.88 5.54
N GLU A 79 15.11 -3.19 5.29
CA GLU A 79 15.89 -4.21 5.97
C GLU A 79 17.39 -3.90 5.97
N SER A 80 17.93 -3.47 4.82
CA SER A 80 19.34 -3.10 4.68
C SER A 80 19.79 -1.94 5.56
N ASP A 81 18.86 -1.08 5.97
CA ASP A 81 19.14 0.13 6.76
C ASP A 81 18.88 -0.11 8.26
N GLY A 82 18.84 -1.39 8.67
CA GLY A 82 18.55 -1.82 10.04
C GLY A 82 17.05 -2.04 10.30
N GLY A 83 16.22 -1.97 9.26
CA GLY A 83 14.80 -2.28 9.28
C GLY A 83 14.51 -3.77 9.23
N ASP A 84 15.22 -4.57 10.03
CA ASP A 84 14.96 -6.00 10.07
C ASP A 84 15.19 -6.58 11.47
N HIS A 85 14.37 -7.59 11.77
CA HIS A 85 13.99 -8.18 13.08
C HIS A 85 12.60 -7.77 13.60
N GLY A 86 12.08 -6.56 13.35
CA GLY A 86 10.77 -6.15 13.90
C GLY A 86 9.55 -6.74 13.17
N VAL A 87 9.57 -6.74 11.84
CA VAL A 87 8.40 -7.11 11.01
C VAL A 87 8.11 -8.61 11.04
N PHE A 88 9.13 -9.46 10.93
CA PHE A 88 8.98 -10.93 11.03
C PHE A 88 8.62 -11.39 12.45
N ASP A 89 9.18 -10.76 13.50
CA ASP A 89 8.91 -11.12 14.90
C ASP A 89 7.51 -10.65 15.35
N GLY A 90 7.04 -9.50 14.86
CA GLY A 90 5.68 -9.03 15.12
C GLY A 90 4.58 -9.86 14.48
N VAL A 91 4.81 -10.42 13.29
CA VAL A 91 3.88 -11.38 12.64
C VAL A 91 3.74 -12.65 13.48
N GLN A 92 4.82 -13.15 14.10
CA GLN A 92 4.74 -14.31 15.00
C GLN A 92 4.05 -14.00 16.33
N ARG A 93 4.28 -12.82 16.93
CA ARG A 93 3.65 -12.43 18.20
C ARG A 93 2.18 -12.01 18.07
N GLY A 94 1.79 -11.42 16.94
CA GLY A 94 0.39 -11.09 16.64
C GLY A 94 -0.48 -12.33 16.44
N ALA A 95 0.08 -13.41 15.88
CA ALA A 95 -0.60 -14.70 15.76
C ALA A 95 -0.87 -15.37 17.12
N SER A 96 0.03 -15.21 18.10
CA SER A 96 -0.14 -15.80 19.45
C SER A 96 -1.06 -15.03 20.39
N ARG A 97 -1.50 -13.81 20.05
CA ARG A 97 -2.45 -13.02 20.87
C ARG A 97 -3.91 -13.15 20.44
N SER A 98 -4.17 -13.98 19.43
CA SER A 98 -5.50 -14.17 18.82
C SER A 98 -6.09 -15.57 19.07
N LEU A 99 -5.55 -16.32 20.04
CA LEU A 99 -6.11 -17.57 20.57
C LEU A 99 -6.29 -17.48 22.08
#